data_AF-A0A7Y4T229-F1
#
_entry.id   AF-A0A7Y4T229-F1
#
_cell.length_a   1.000
_cell.length_b   1.000
_cell.length_c   1.000
_cell.angle_alpha   90.00
_cell.angle_beta   90.00
_cell.angle_gamma   90.00
#
_symmetry.space_group_name_H-M   'P 1'
#
loop_
_entity.id
_entity.type
_entity.pdbx_description
1 polymer ?
#
loop_
_entity_poly.entity_id
_entity_poly.type
_entity_poly.pdbx_seq_one_letter_code
_entity_poly.pdbx_strand_id
1 'polypeptide(L)'
;MARLLPLMLTLVAVLCFAACGGGGTHEVLAKESISTLREFGDKLAKVTDKASAEAHVKDLDKLGAKIKDLHDSMKKLGTPLDKGAEAMTKNLEVEVNDVMAKINKELGRIAMNPELKSVIGPVLERMGKWR
;
A
#
# COMPACT_ATOMS: atom_id res chain seq x y z
N MET A 1 0.82 -2.21 -14.85
CA MET A 1 -0.18 -2.10 -13.75
C MET A 1 -0.67 -3.44 -13.18
N ALA A 2 -0.86 -4.50 -13.96
CA ALA A 2 -1.37 -5.80 -13.48
C ALA A 2 -0.51 -6.49 -12.39
N ARG A 3 0.69 -5.98 -12.09
CA ARG A 3 1.63 -6.57 -11.13
C ARG A 3 1.70 -5.87 -9.77
N LEU A 4 1.17 -4.65 -9.64
CA LEU A 4 1.08 -3.95 -8.34
C LEU A 4 -0.04 -4.53 -7.46
N LEU A 5 -1.15 -4.89 -8.11
CA LEU A 5 -2.34 -5.44 -7.47
C LEU A 5 -2.03 -6.67 -6.59
N PRO A 6 -1.28 -7.70 -7.04
CA PRO A 6 -0.95 -8.85 -6.20
C PRO A 6 -0.02 -8.54 -5.02
N LEU A 7 0.89 -7.56 -5.13
CA LEU A 7 1.71 -7.09 -3.99
C LEU A 7 0.84 -6.43 -2.93
N MET A 8 -0.06 -5.53 -3.37
CA MET A 8 -0.99 -4.87 -2.48
C MET A 8 -1.95 -5.88 -1.83
N LEU A 9 -2.46 -6.86 -2.59
CA LEU A 9 -3.34 -7.91 -2.06
C LEU A 9 -2.65 -8.79 -1.01
N THR A 10 -1.38 -9.14 -1.25
CA THR A 10 -0.60 -9.94 -0.29
C THR A 10 -0.26 -9.14 0.96
N LEU A 11 0.09 -7.86 0.83
CA LEU A 11 0.26 -6.96 1.96
C LEU A 11 -1.02 -6.83 2.79
N VAL A 12 -2.17 -6.62 2.15
CA VAL A 12 -3.48 -6.55 2.82
C VAL A 12 -3.79 -7.86 3.56
N ALA A 13 -3.58 -9.01 2.91
CA ALA A 13 -3.78 -10.30 3.56
C ALA A 13 -2.90 -10.45 4.80
N VAL A 14 -1.62 -10.08 4.71
CA VAL A 14 -0.67 -10.12 5.85
C VAL A 14 -1.06 -9.12 6.95
N LEU A 15 -1.61 -7.96 6.59
CA LEU A 15 -2.13 -6.96 7.56
C LEU A 15 -3.33 -7.48 8.34
N CYS A 16 -4.27 -8.18 7.68
CA CYS A 16 -5.39 -8.83 8.35
C CYS A 16 -4.93 -9.88 9.37
N PHE A 17 -3.83 -10.59 9.08
CA PHE A 17 -3.25 -11.53 10.04
C PHE A 17 -2.49 -10.84 11.17
N ALA A 18 -1.78 -9.74 10.91
CA ALA A 18 -0.98 -9.03 11.92
C ALA A 18 -1.79 -8.33 13.02
N ALA A 19 -3.08 -8.07 12.79
CA ALA A 19 -4.01 -7.59 13.81
C ALA A 19 -4.24 -8.58 14.97
N CYS A 20 -3.69 -9.80 14.86
CA CYS A 20 -3.99 -10.94 15.72
C CYS A 20 -3.06 -11.11 16.95
N GLY A 21 -2.08 -10.24 17.15
CA GLY A 21 -1.13 -10.36 18.27
C GLY A 21 -1.09 -9.10 19.12
N GLY A 22 -1.42 -9.22 20.41
CA GLY A 22 -1.20 -8.18 21.44
C GLY A 22 0.29 -7.93 21.76
N GLY A 23 1.16 -8.02 20.75
CA GLY A 23 2.56 -7.63 20.82
C GLY A 23 2.74 -6.36 20.02
N GLY A 24 3.23 -5.30 20.65
CA GLY A 24 3.31 -3.95 20.06
C GLY A 24 4.11 -3.85 18.75
N THR A 25 4.75 -4.89 18.25
CA THR A 25 5.46 -4.86 16.95
C THR A 25 4.53 -5.12 15.75
N HIS A 26 3.63 -6.10 15.81
CA HIS A 26 2.70 -6.38 14.69
C HIS A 26 1.69 -5.26 14.49
N GLU A 27 1.12 -4.75 15.58
CA GLU A 27 0.18 -3.62 15.55
C GLU A 27 0.85 -2.34 15.02
N VAL A 28 2.08 -2.05 15.45
CA VAL A 28 2.85 -0.89 14.96
C VAL A 28 3.13 -1.00 13.47
N LEU A 29 3.59 -2.16 12.99
CA LEU A 29 3.81 -2.37 11.56
C LEU A 29 2.52 -2.31 10.76
N ALA A 30 1.40 -2.78 11.31
CA ALA A 30 0.10 -2.68 10.65
C ALA A 30 -0.34 -1.21 10.49
N LYS A 31 -0.26 -0.42 11.57
CA LYS A 31 -0.55 1.02 11.54
C LYS A 31 0.38 1.78 10.61
N GLU A 32 1.67 1.47 10.62
CA GLU A 32 2.64 2.09 9.72
C GLU A 32 2.37 1.74 8.25
N SER A 33 1.95 0.51 7.98
CA SER A 33 1.54 0.08 6.64
C SER A 33 0.33 0.84 6.15
N ILE A 34 -0.72 0.95 6.97
CA ILE A 34 -1.93 1.72 6.63
C ILE A 34 -1.58 3.20 6.39
N SER A 35 -0.76 3.80 7.25
CA SER A 35 -0.31 5.18 7.10
C SER A 35 0.47 5.39 5.80
N THR A 36 1.39 4.48 5.48
CA THR A 36 2.20 4.54 4.25
C THR A 36 1.34 4.36 3.01
N LEU A 37 0.37 3.44 3.04
CA LEU A 37 -0.60 3.24 1.95
C LEU A 37 -1.49 4.47 1.77
N ARG A 38 -1.93 5.11 2.86
CA ARG A 38 -2.71 6.35 2.81
C ARG A 38 -1.91 7.46 2.16
N GLU A 39 -0.65 7.65 2.56
CA GLU A 39 0.23 8.64 1.95
C GLU A 39 0.44 8.35 0.45
N PHE A 40 0.61 7.09 0.08
CA PHE A 40 0.68 6.67 -1.33
C PHE A 40 -0.58 7.08 -2.11
N GLY A 41 -1.76 6.77 -1.57
CA GLY A 41 -3.04 7.19 -2.17
C GLY A 41 -3.19 8.72 -2.27
N ASP A 42 -2.73 9.46 -1.26
CA ASP A 42 -2.75 10.93 -1.25
C ASP A 42 -1.81 11.53 -2.29
N LYS A 43 -0.62 10.93 -2.49
CA LYS A 43 0.31 11.35 -3.54
C LYS A 43 -0.25 11.06 -4.92
N LEU A 44 -0.86 9.90 -5.14
CA LEU A 44 -1.54 9.59 -6.41
C LEU A 44 -2.68 10.59 -6.71
N ALA A 45 -3.44 10.99 -5.69
CA ALA A 45 -4.51 11.99 -5.85
C ALA A 45 -3.97 13.38 -6.27
N LYS A 46 -2.73 13.73 -5.92
CA LYS A 46 -2.08 14.99 -6.32
C LYS A 46 -1.53 14.95 -7.76
N VAL A 47 -1.48 13.79 -8.40
CA VAL A 47 -1.04 13.66 -9.79
C VAL A 47 -2.20 13.99 -10.72
N THR A 48 -2.43 15.26 -10.99
CA THR A 48 -3.54 15.75 -11.83
C THR A 48 -3.18 15.89 -13.30
N ASP A 49 -1.90 16.09 -13.59
CA ASP A 49 -1.33 16.40 -14.90
C ASP A 49 0.12 15.91 -14.98
N LYS A 50 0.76 16.07 -16.15
CA LYS A 50 2.13 15.62 -16.35
C LYS A 50 3.15 16.27 -15.43
N ALA A 51 3.03 17.57 -15.18
CA ALA A 51 3.98 18.31 -14.35
C ALA A 51 3.93 17.82 -12.88
N SER A 52 2.72 17.66 -12.33
CA SER A 52 2.52 17.07 -11.01
C SER A 52 2.92 15.60 -10.95
N ALA A 53 2.73 14.83 -12.03
CA ALA A 53 3.23 13.46 -12.13
C ALA A 53 4.76 13.42 -11.97
N GLU A 54 5.48 14.21 -12.76
CA GLU A 54 6.95 14.29 -12.75
C GLU A 54 7.47 14.74 -11.38
N ALA A 55 6.81 15.72 -10.76
CA ALA A 55 7.15 16.21 -9.43
C ALA A 55 7.03 15.13 -8.33
N HIS A 56 6.07 14.20 -8.48
CA HIS A 56 5.80 13.17 -7.47
C HIS A 56 6.44 11.81 -7.76
N VAL A 57 7.09 11.60 -8.91
CA VAL A 57 7.78 10.33 -9.24
C VAL A 57 8.70 9.87 -8.11
N LYS A 58 9.58 10.75 -7.62
CA LYS A 58 10.55 10.39 -6.58
C LYS A 58 9.89 10.05 -5.24
N ASP A 59 8.81 10.74 -4.89
CA ASP A 59 8.05 10.46 -3.67
C ASP A 59 7.35 9.10 -3.76
N LEU A 60 6.74 8.81 -4.91
CA LEU A 60 6.06 7.53 -5.15
C LEU A 60 7.04 6.36 -5.18
N ASP A 61 8.24 6.54 -5.74
CA ASP A 61 9.32 5.53 -5.66
C ASP A 61 9.74 5.26 -4.20
N LYS A 62 9.93 6.30 -3.40
CA LYS A 62 10.28 6.17 -1.97
C LYS A 62 9.19 5.48 -1.18
N LEU A 63 7.94 5.87 -1.38
CA LEU A 63 6.79 5.24 -0.73
C LEU A 63 6.65 3.79 -1.15
N GLY A 64 6.89 3.48 -2.42
CA GLY A 64 6.98 2.11 -2.88
C GLY A 64 8.04 1.32 -2.10
N ALA A 65 9.28 1.82 -2.03
CA ALA A 65 10.34 1.12 -1.30
C ALA A 65 9.95 0.88 0.17
N LYS A 66 9.33 1.87 0.82
CA LYS A 66 8.81 1.72 2.18
C LYS A 66 7.73 0.64 2.29
N ILE A 67 6.80 0.58 1.34
CA ILE A 67 5.76 -0.47 1.28
C ILE A 67 6.41 -1.86 1.16
N LYS A 68 7.48 -1.99 0.37
CA LYS A 68 8.24 -3.24 0.27
C LYS A 68 8.89 -3.63 1.59
N ASP A 69 9.55 -2.69 2.24
CA ASP A 69 10.26 -2.95 3.50
C ASP A 69 9.29 -3.34 4.61
N LEU A 70 8.10 -2.71 4.66
CA LEU A 70 7.02 -3.09 5.57
C LEU A 70 6.47 -4.48 5.25
N HIS A 71 6.24 -4.79 3.96
CA HIS A 71 5.83 -6.12 3.53
C HIS A 71 6.85 -7.19 3.95
N ASP A 72 8.14 -6.96 3.71
CA ASP A 72 9.20 -7.90 4.07
C ASP A 72 9.36 -8.04 5.59
N SER A 73 9.19 -6.95 6.34
CA SER A 73 9.21 -6.98 7.80
C SER A 73 8.04 -7.79 8.36
N MET A 74 6.83 -7.55 7.84
CA MET A 74 5.64 -8.30 8.21
C MET A 74 5.75 -9.79 7.84
N LYS A 75 6.32 -10.10 6.68
CA LYS A 75 6.61 -11.48 6.26
C LYS A 75 7.62 -12.17 7.18
N LYS A 76 8.67 -11.45 7.60
CA LYS A 76 9.69 -11.97 8.55
C LYS A 76 9.12 -12.22 9.94
N LEU A 77 8.21 -11.36 10.41
CA LEU A 77 7.55 -11.53 11.70
C LEU A 77 6.59 -12.73 11.75
N GLY A 78 6.09 -13.18 10.60
CA GLY A 78 5.17 -14.31 10.52
C GLY A 78 3.77 -14.01 11.06
N THR A 79 2.90 -15.02 11.02
CA THR A 79 1.51 -14.92 11.47
C THR A 79 1.45 -14.78 13.00
N PRO A 80 0.67 -13.86 13.57
CA PRO A 80 0.53 -13.79 15.03
C PRO A 80 -0.14 -15.03 15.58
N LEU A 81 0.40 -15.50 16.70
CA LEU A 81 -0.06 -16.64 17.49
C LEU A 81 -0.95 -16.16 18.63
N ASP A 82 -2.13 -15.55 18.38
CA ASP A 82 -3.15 -15.54 19.43
C ASP A 82 -4.57 -15.16 18.99
N LYS A 83 -5.57 -15.47 19.81
CA LYS A 83 -7.02 -15.37 19.52
C LYS A 83 -7.69 -14.06 19.97
N GLY A 84 -6.96 -13.10 20.55
CA GLY A 84 -7.50 -11.86 21.15
C GLY A 84 -7.82 -10.72 20.17
N ALA A 85 -7.97 -11.01 18.88
CA ALA A 85 -7.75 -10.09 17.76
C ALA A 85 -8.97 -9.38 17.18
N GLU A 86 -10.16 -9.98 17.28
CA GLU A 86 -11.24 -9.73 16.33
C GLU A 86 -11.70 -8.26 16.25
N ALA A 87 -11.72 -7.53 17.37
CA ALA A 87 -12.13 -6.13 17.40
C ALA A 87 -11.10 -5.19 16.76
N MET A 88 -9.81 -5.48 16.92
CA MET A 88 -8.73 -4.71 16.30
C MET A 88 -8.63 -5.01 14.81
N THR A 89 -8.86 -6.27 14.42
CA THR A 89 -8.93 -6.71 13.02
C THR A 89 -10.01 -5.97 12.25
N LYS A 90 -11.21 -5.80 12.81
CA LYS A 90 -12.31 -5.15 12.08
C LYS A 90 -12.04 -3.67 11.76
N ASN A 91 -11.47 -2.91 12.70
CA ASN A 91 -11.15 -1.50 12.47
C ASN A 91 -10.01 -1.36 11.45
N LEU A 92 -8.97 -2.18 11.58
CA LEU A 92 -7.85 -2.20 10.64
C LEU A 92 -8.31 -2.64 9.24
N GLU A 93 -9.21 -3.62 9.13
CA GLU A 93 -9.80 -4.04 7.86
C GLU A 93 -10.58 -2.92 7.18
N VAL A 94 -11.40 -2.17 7.92
CA VAL A 94 -12.13 -1.02 7.37
C VAL A 94 -11.14 0.04 6.87
N GLU A 95 -10.14 0.40 7.66
CA GLU A 95 -9.13 1.38 7.26
C GLU A 95 -8.33 0.94 6.03
N VAL A 96 -7.94 -0.33 5.99
CA VAL A 96 -7.22 -0.91 4.85
C VAL A 96 -8.11 -0.88 3.61
N ASN A 97 -9.37 -1.33 3.71
CA ASN A 97 -10.31 -1.33 2.59
C ASN A 97 -10.55 0.08 2.04
N ASP A 98 -10.73 1.08 2.91
CA ASP A 98 -10.93 2.47 2.51
C ASP A 98 -9.70 3.04 1.78
N VAL A 99 -8.51 2.82 2.34
CA VAL A 99 -7.25 3.26 1.72
C VAL A 99 -7.04 2.55 0.37
N MET A 100 -7.30 1.25 0.30
CA MET A 100 -7.17 0.47 -0.92
C MET A 100 -8.18 0.88 -1.99
N ALA A 101 -9.43 1.15 -1.61
CA ALA A 101 -10.44 1.68 -2.52
C ALA A 101 -10.00 3.02 -3.11
N LYS A 102 -9.44 3.91 -2.29
CA LYS A 102 -8.88 5.20 -2.73
C LYS A 102 -7.71 5.00 -3.69
N ILE A 103 -6.73 4.16 -3.34
CA ILE A 103 -5.58 3.86 -4.22
C ILE A 103 -6.07 3.32 -5.57
N ASN A 104 -6.98 2.34 -5.56
CA ASN A 104 -7.51 1.74 -6.78
C ASN A 104 -8.23 2.76 -7.66
N LYS A 105 -9.00 3.67 -7.06
CA LYS A 105 -9.65 4.78 -7.77
C LYS A 105 -8.62 5.67 -8.48
N GLU A 106 -7.59 6.11 -7.77
CA GLU A 106 -6.58 7.01 -8.33
C GLU A 106 -5.70 6.32 -9.37
N LEU A 107 -5.34 5.05 -9.15
CA LEU A 107 -4.65 4.23 -10.14
C LEU A 107 -5.50 4.05 -11.40
N GLY A 108 -6.81 3.84 -11.27
CA GLY A 108 -7.75 3.79 -12.39
C GLY A 108 -7.77 5.10 -13.18
N ARG A 109 -7.83 6.24 -12.49
CA ARG A 109 -7.77 7.57 -13.14
C ARG A 109 -6.47 7.76 -13.92
N ILE A 110 -5.32 7.43 -13.31
CA ILE A 110 -4.01 7.51 -13.96
C ILE A 110 -3.93 6.54 -15.15
N ALA A 111 -4.49 5.33 -15.04
CA ALA A 111 -4.48 4.33 -16.11
C ALA A 111 -5.22 4.79 -17.36
N MET A 112 -6.31 5.53 -17.17
CA MET A 112 -7.17 6.06 -18.23
C MET A 112 -6.60 7.32 -18.89
N ASN A 113 -5.57 7.94 -18.31
CA ASN A 113 -4.86 9.08 -18.89
C ASN A 113 -3.50 8.64 -19.46
N PRO A 114 -3.34 8.57 -20.80
CA PRO A 114 -2.10 8.10 -21.43
C PRO A 114 -0.85 8.91 -21.03
N GLU A 115 -1.01 10.21 -20.81
CA GLU A 115 0.10 11.10 -20.44
C GLU A 115 0.57 10.79 -19.02
N LEU A 116 -0.34 10.73 -18.05
CA LEU A 116 -0.01 10.34 -16.66
C LEU A 116 0.55 8.92 -16.58
N LYS A 117 -0.05 8.00 -17.34
CA LYS A 117 0.39 6.61 -17.43
C LYS A 117 1.82 6.49 -17.94
N SER A 118 2.25 7.34 -18.88
CA SER A 118 3.62 7.31 -19.41
C SER A 118 4.68 7.68 -18.36
N VAL A 119 4.32 8.55 -17.41
CA VAL A 119 5.22 9.03 -16.34
C VAL A 119 5.16 8.11 -15.11
N ILE A 120 3.96 7.79 -14.63
CA ILE A 120 3.75 7.03 -13.39
C ILE A 120 3.80 5.52 -13.63
N GLY A 121 3.44 5.05 -14.82
CA GLY A 121 3.44 3.62 -15.17
C GLY A 121 4.75 2.90 -14.83
N PRO A 122 5.93 3.43 -15.20
CA PRO A 122 7.21 2.84 -14.85
C PRO A 122 7.44 2.72 -13.33
N VAL A 123 6.99 3.70 -12.53
CA VAL A 123 7.06 3.67 -11.06
C VAL A 123 6.26 2.48 -10.53
N LEU A 124 4.99 2.38 -10.95
CA LEU A 124 4.08 1.30 -10.53
C LEU A 124 4.55 -0.08 -10.99
N GLU A 125 5.21 -0.16 -12.15
CA GLU A 125 5.78 -1.41 -12.65
C GLU A 125 6.99 -1.86 -11.85
N ARG A 126 7.86 -0.93 -11.40
CA ARG A 126 8.96 -1.27 -10.48
C ARG A 126 8.43 -1.84 -9.17
N MET A 127 7.42 -1.19 -8.60
CA MET A 127 6.77 -1.66 -7.37
C MET A 127 6.17 -3.06 -7.53
N GLY A 128 5.52 -3.34 -8.67
CA GLY A 128 4.95 -4.67 -8.95
C GLY A 128 5.95 -5.78 -9.25
N LYS A 129 7.26 -5.47 -9.39
CA LYS A 129 8.31 -6.47 -9.62
C LYS A 129 8.90 -7.03 -8.32
N TRP A 130 8.53 -6.50 -7.17
CA TRP A 130 8.93 -7.04 -5.87
C TRP A 130 8.14 -8.31 -5.59
N ARG A 131 8.61 -9.44 -6.10
CA ARG A 131 8.09 -10.77 -5.82
C ARG A 131 9.23 -11.67 -5.38
#